data_AF-A0A8H4LF74-F1
#
_entry.id   AF-A0A8H4LF74-F1
#
_cell.length_a   1.000
_cell.length_b   1.000
_cell.length_c   1.000
_cell.angle_alpha   90.00
_cell.angle_beta   90.00
_cell.angle_gamma   90.00
#
_symmetry.space_group_name_H-M   'P 1'
#
loop_
_entity.id
_entity.type
_entity.pdbx_description
1 polymer ?
#
loop_
_entity_poly.entity_id
_entity_poly.type
_entity_poly.pdbx_seq_one_letter_code
_entity_poly.pdbx_strand_id
1 'polypeptide(L)'
;MRVHPSVGLTLPRHVPKGGCQIAGEWFPEGTRVGVNAAVIHFNKDIFGHDAEKFNPDRWFREGAANMDRYMFQFGGGSRTCIGKNISLCEMYKLVPQLLLSFDLEDMGTEWTTHNYWLNKLSKVFTWKGLEVEMNPVLPVSARADRAIAKLHRAIYSRNGLDVTLLFTGEVARLLTVVLVLIHQSTQGAQQSRLPGGAVKYALSKIPRTWGLGKAFASCSGQASTRMRALSDILEEWQMMHRLCGLLDVWASVKELVWRSTTDAHKEPTQRLKFWIEALQSLSLTSFHVCEATALLSSKRFLAWSEPMQERLSYLSIRSWAAFTFLDLARLLLDKPKLDASESKVHDNRNIAWRKEFLRTLAWAPVTVHWGLRGGLLPEIIASLLAVYATSGLMEEVWQDIA
;
A
#
# COMPACT_ATOMS: atom_id res chain seq x y z
N MET A 1 23.08 -3.70 -17.21
CA MET A 1 23.51 -2.31 -16.97
C MET A 1 25.04 -2.09 -16.95
N ARG A 2 25.89 -3.07 -16.59
CA ARG A 2 27.36 -2.86 -16.63
C ARG A 2 27.91 -2.78 -18.07
N VAL A 3 27.70 -3.85 -18.85
CA VAL A 3 28.14 -3.99 -20.26
C VAL A 3 27.48 -2.95 -21.16
N HIS A 4 26.23 -2.62 -20.88
CA HIS A 4 25.49 -1.58 -21.56
C HIS A 4 24.94 -0.58 -20.53
N PRO A 5 25.75 0.42 -20.12
CA PRO A 5 25.30 1.46 -19.20
C PRO A 5 24.39 2.44 -19.94
N SER A 6 23.36 2.99 -19.28
CA SER A 6 22.51 3.96 -19.96
C SER A 6 23.27 5.24 -20.26
N VAL A 7 24.11 5.72 -19.34
CA VAL A 7 24.98 6.89 -19.53
C VAL A 7 26.32 6.44 -20.13
N GLY A 8 26.66 6.99 -21.29
CA GLY A 8 27.89 6.66 -22.02
C GLY A 8 29.02 7.69 -21.89
N LEU A 9 28.72 8.89 -21.39
CA LEU A 9 29.70 9.95 -21.17
C LEU A 9 30.13 10.09 -19.71
N THR A 10 31.12 10.95 -19.49
CA THR A 10 31.58 11.32 -18.16
C THR A 10 30.47 12.00 -17.35
N LEU A 11 30.47 11.78 -16.04
CA LEU A 11 29.63 12.51 -15.09
C LEU A 11 30.45 13.63 -14.45
N PRO A 12 30.53 14.84 -15.05
CA PRO A 12 31.45 15.87 -14.61
C PRO A 12 31.06 16.48 -13.27
N ARG A 13 32.09 16.93 -12.54
CA ARG A 13 32.05 17.76 -11.34
C ARG A 13 33.08 18.86 -11.48
N HIS A 14 32.88 19.97 -10.77
CA HIS A 14 33.87 21.01 -10.65
C HIS A 14 34.74 20.76 -9.42
N VAL A 15 36.05 20.93 -9.60
CA VAL A 15 37.02 20.95 -8.50
C VAL A 15 36.69 22.12 -7.57
N PRO A 16 36.66 21.90 -6.24
CA PRO A 16 36.26 22.90 -5.26
C PRO A 16 37.26 24.06 -5.17
N LYS A 17 36.89 25.08 -4.39
CA LYS A 17 37.76 26.21 -4.11
C LYS A 17 39.08 25.77 -3.48
N GLY A 18 40.19 26.33 -3.93
CA GLY A 18 41.53 25.97 -3.48
C GLY A 18 42.14 24.72 -4.13
N GLY A 19 41.47 24.09 -5.11
CA GLY A 19 41.95 22.89 -5.78
C GLY A 19 41.76 21.61 -4.95
N CYS A 20 42.04 20.46 -5.54
CA CYS A 20 42.10 19.20 -4.80
C CYS A 20 42.99 18.15 -5.47
N GLN A 21 43.47 17.19 -4.69
CA GLN A 21 44.18 16.02 -5.20
C GLN A 21 43.20 14.90 -5.54
N ILE A 22 43.26 14.35 -6.76
CA ILE A 22 42.43 13.25 -7.25
C ILE A 22 43.35 12.19 -7.86
N ALA A 23 43.26 10.95 -7.38
CA ALA A 23 44.09 9.83 -7.84
C ALA A 23 45.61 10.12 -7.82
N GLY A 24 46.07 10.92 -6.85
CA GLY A 24 47.48 11.29 -6.71
C GLY A 24 47.89 12.56 -7.47
N GLU A 25 47.06 13.09 -8.36
CA GLU A 25 47.35 14.31 -9.12
C GLU A 25 46.60 15.53 -8.62
N TRP A 26 47.23 16.71 -8.72
CA TRP A 26 46.64 17.98 -8.28
C TRP A 26 45.82 18.63 -9.40
N PHE A 27 44.56 18.97 -9.10
CA PHE A 27 43.68 19.67 -10.01
C PHE A 27 43.36 21.09 -9.48
N PRO A 28 43.48 22.14 -10.31
CA PRO A 28 43.16 23.49 -9.89
C PRO A 28 41.65 23.72 -9.75
N GLU A 29 41.28 24.70 -8.92
CA GLU A 29 39.90 25.15 -8.72
C GLU A 29 39.17 25.38 -10.06
N GLY A 30 37.88 25.01 -10.11
CA GLY A 30 37.03 25.24 -11.28
C GLY A 30 37.21 24.24 -12.41
N THR A 31 38.28 23.43 -12.39
CA THR A 31 38.51 22.36 -13.39
C THR A 31 37.34 21.38 -13.43
N ARG A 32 36.90 21.02 -14.64
CA ARG A 32 35.85 20.03 -14.85
C ARG A 32 36.46 18.63 -14.94
N VAL A 33 36.27 17.83 -13.89
CA VAL A 33 36.73 16.44 -13.80
C VAL A 33 35.54 15.50 -13.84
N GLY A 34 35.68 14.31 -14.42
CA GLY A 34 34.57 13.38 -14.53
C GLY A 34 35.02 11.97 -14.77
N VAL A 35 34.20 11.03 -14.31
CA VAL A 35 34.42 9.60 -14.47
C VAL A 35 33.47 9.08 -15.55
N ASN A 36 33.98 8.28 -16.48
CA ASN A 36 33.16 7.60 -17.48
C ASN A 36 32.76 6.22 -16.96
N ALA A 37 31.46 6.02 -16.73
CA ALA A 37 30.92 4.76 -16.24
C ALA A 37 31.23 3.60 -17.20
N ALA A 38 31.10 3.81 -18.51
CA ALA A 38 31.39 2.78 -19.51
C ALA A 38 32.86 2.33 -19.40
N VAL A 39 33.82 3.25 -19.27
CA VAL A 39 35.24 2.89 -19.16
C VAL A 39 35.52 2.09 -17.87
N ILE A 40 35.03 2.56 -16.72
CA ILE A 40 35.23 1.83 -15.45
C ILE A 40 34.63 0.43 -15.52
N HIS A 41 33.43 0.30 -16.09
CA HIS A 41 32.70 -0.95 -16.16
C HIS A 41 33.43 -2.05 -16.95
N PHE A 42 34.39 -1.70 -17.81
CA PHE A 42 35.23 -2.65 -18.55
C PHE A 42 36.65 -2.80 -17.98
N ASN A 43 36.96 -2.17 -16.84
CA ASN A 43 38.26 -2.32 -16.20
C ASN A 43 38.44 -3.76 -15.68
N LYS A 44 39.44 -4.47 -16.22
CA LYS A 44 39.76 -5.87 -15.91
C LYS A 44 40.33 -6.05 -14.49
N ASP A 45 40.91 -5.01 -13.89
CA ASP A 45 41.40 -5.06 -12.51
C ASP A 45 40.23 -5.08 -11.51
N ILE A 46 39.07 -4.54 -11.90
CA ILE A 46 37.87 -4.50 -11.07
C ILE A 46 36.94 -5.68 -11.39
N PHE A 47 36.68 -5.92 -12.67
CA PHE A 47 35.68 -6.88 -13.15
C PHE A 47 36.29 -8.18 -13.68
N GLY A 48 37.60 -8.40 -13.54
CA GLY A 48 38.29 -9.60 -14.00
C GLY A 48 38.52 -9.65 -15.51
N HIS A 49 39.21 -10.70 -15.97
CA HIS A 49 39.58 -10.87 -17.38
C HIS A 49 38.40 -10.93 -18.35
N ASP A 50 37.23 -11.36 -17.87
CA ASP A 50 35.99 -11.44 -18.64
C ASP A 50 35.11 -10.18 -18.50
N ALA A 51 35.69 -9.03 -18.15
CA ALA A 51 34.97 -7.75 -18.03
C ALA A 51 34.15 -7.40 -19.30
N GLU A 52 34.58 -7.80 -20.48
CA GLU A 52 33.86 -7.53 -21.73
C GLU A 52 32.62 -8.44 -21.93
N LYS A 53 32.53 -9.54 -21.19
CA LYS A 53 31.44 -10.52 -21.33
C LYS A 53 30.26 -10.19 -20.43
N PHE A 54 29.05 -10.46 -20.94
CA PHE A 54 27.85 -10.51 -20.12
C PHE A 54 27.86 -11.80 -19.30
N ASN A 55 28.29 -11.69 -18.04
CA ASN A 55 28.38 -12.79 -17.10
C ASN A 55 27.66 -12.41 -15.78
N PRO A 56 26.39 -12.80 -15.59
CA PRO A 56 25.64 -12.56 -14.37
C PRO A 56 26.22 -13.29 -13.15
N ASP A 57 26.84 -14.46 -13.34
CA ASP A 57 27.31 -15.31 -12.24
C ASP A 57 28.36 -14.62 -11.36
N ARG A 58 29.06 -13.61 -11.88
CA ARG A 58 30.07 -12.86 -11.09
C ARG A 58 29.48 -12.22 -9.84
N TRP A 59 28.20 -11.88 -9.86
CA TRP A 59 27.54 -11.19 -8.74
C TRP A 59 27.20 -12.15 -7.59
N PHE A 60 27.33 -13.46 -7.79
CA PHE A 60 27.15 -14.49 -6.77
C PHE A 60 28.48 -15.00 -6.19
N ARG A 61 29.62 -14.47 -6.64
CA ARG A 61 30.96 -14.87 -6.20
C ARG A 61 31.51 -13.92 -5.13
N GLU A 62 32.55 -14.36 -4.44
CA GLU A 62 33.32 -13.50 -3.54
C GLU A 62 33.88 -12.29 -4.29
N GLY A 63 33.90 -11.12 -3.65
CA GLY A 63 34.31 -9.86 -4.28
C GLY A 63 33.19 -9.07 -4.97
N ALA A 64 31.97 -9.60 -5.07
CA ALA A 64 30.82 -8.88 -5.65
C ALA A 64 30.55 -7.52 -4.99
N ALA A 65 30.65 -7.45 -3.65
CA ALA A 65 30.49 -6.20 -2.91
C ALA A 65 31.55 -5.15 -3.29
N ASN A 66 32.77 -5.58 -3.63
CA ASN A 66 33.80 -4.67 -4.12
C ASN A 66 33.44 -4.14 -5.51
N MET A 67 33.05 -5.03 -6.42
CA MET A 67 32.63 -4.67 -7.79
C MET A 67 31.43 -3.71 -7.79
N ASP A 68 30.45 -3.92 -6.91
CA ASP A 68 29.25 -3.10 -6.82
C ASP A 68 29.56 -1.62 -6.46
N ARG A 69 30.63 -1.38 -5.70
CA ARG A 69 31.10 0.00 -5.41
C ARG A 69 31.53 0.78 -6.65
N TYR A 70 31.92 0.08 -7.71
CA TYR A 70 32.36 0.65 -8.99
C TYR A 70 31.24 0.67 -10.05
N MET A 71 30.01 0.32 -9.67
CA MET A 71 28.84 0.40 -10.54
C MET A 71 28.31 1.83 -10.61
N PHE A 72 28.68 2.53 -11.68
CA PHE A 72 28.46 3.97 -11.86
C PHE A 72 27.33 4.32 -12.83
N GLN A 73 26.47 3.35 -13.21
CA GLN A 73 25.35 3.56 -14.14
C GLN A 73 24.31 4.59 -13.65
N PHE A 74 24.23 4.82 -12.34
CA PHE A 74 23.37 5.84 -11.74
C PHE A 74 24.16 7.03 -11.17
N GLY A 75 25.47 7.10 -11.45
CA GLY A 75 26.38 8.02 -10.79
C GLY A 75 26.67 7.65 -9.34
N GLY A 76 27.18 8.62 -8.57
CA GLY A 76 27.55 8.43 -7.17
C GLY A 76 27.49 9.72 -6.35
N GLY A 77 27.54 9.56 -5.02
CA GLY A 77 27.48 10.64 -4.05
C GLY A 77 26.10 11.31 -3.96
N SER A 78 26.08 12.57 -3.51
CA SER A 78 24.85 13.37 -3.30
C SER A 78 24.06 13.68 -4.58
N ARG A 79 24.65 13.41 -5.75
CA ARG A 79 24.03 13.64 -7.08
C ARG A 79 23.83 12.31 -7.84
N THR A 80 23.63 11.23 -7.10
CA THR A 80 23.15 9.95 -7.66
C THR A 80 21.78 10.16 -8.30
N CYS A 81 21.48 9.41 -9.36
CA CYS A 81 20.20 9.50 -10.08
C CYS A 81 19.02 9.38 -9.11
N ILE A 82 18.15 10.40 -9.10
CA ILE A 82 16.93 10.43 -8.27
C ILE A 82 15.96 9.29 -8.62
N GLY A 83 15.95 8.86 -9.90
CA GLY A 83 15.12 7.78 -10.41
C GLY A 83 15.66 6.37 -10.15
N LYS A 84 16.84 6.22 -9.51
CA LYS A 84 17.51 4.91 -9.33
C LYS A 84 16.56 3.83 -8.79
N ASN A 85 15.82 4.13 -7.72
CA ASN A 85 14.96 3.14 -7.08
C ASN A 85 13.73 2.81 -7.92
N ILE A 86 13.17 3.79 -8.63
CA ILE A 86 12.02 3.59 -9.53
C ILE A 86 12.45 2.71 -10.72
N SER A 87 13.56 3.07 -11.39
CA SER A 87 14.08 2.28 -12.53
C SER A 87 14.44 0.84 -12.14
N LEU A 88 15.03 0.64 -10.95
CA LEU A 88 15.30 -0.70 -10.44
C LEU A 88 14.01 -1.49 -10.18
N CYS A 89 12.98 -0.86 -9.59
CA CYS A 89 11.68 -1.48 -9.38
C CYS A 89 11.04 -1.90 -10.71
N GLU A 90 11.03 -1.00 -11.70
CA GLU A 90 10.50 -1.27 -13.04
C GLU A 90 11.23 -2.44 -13.72
N MET A 91 12.57 -2.42 -13.72
CA MET A 91 13.36 -3.52 -14.31
C MET A 91 13.14 -4.85 -13.59
N TYR A 92 13.06 -4.85 -12.25
CA TYR A 92 12.80 -6.05 -11.46
C TYR A 92 11.37 -6.60 -11.61
N LYS A 93 10.46 -5.83 -12.21
CA LYS A 93 9.12 -6.32 -12.56
C LYS A 93 9.03 -6.71 -14.03
N LEU A 94 9.47 -5.83 -14.92
CA LEU A 94 9.35 -6.01 -16.35
C LEU A 94 10.19 -7.20 -16.85
N VAL A 95 11.47 -7.27 -16.50
CA VAL A 95 12.38 -8.28 -17.05
C VAL A 95 11.96 -9.69 -16.64
N PRO A 96 11.70 -10.00 -15.35
CA PRO A 96 11.21 -11.32 -14.98
C PRO A 96 9.86 -11.65 -15.59
N GLN A 97 8.94 -10.69 -15.69
CA GLN A 97 7.64 -10.93 -16.32
C GLN A 97 7.77 -11.29 -17.81
N LEU A 98 8.65 -10.60 -18.54
CA LEU A 98 8.92 -10.92 -19.94
C LEU A 98 9.48 -12.34 -20.08
N LEU A 99 10.48 -12.70 -19.27
CA LEU A 99 11.11 -14.02 -19.30
C LEU A 99 10.21 -15.16 -18.82
N LEU A 100 9.20 -14.87 -17.98
CA LEU A 100 8.21 -15.86 -17.53
C LEU A 100 7.09 -16.05 -18.55
N SER A 101 6.66 -14.97 -19.19
CA SER A 101 5.55 -15.00 -20.13
C SER A 101 5.99 -15.50 -21.51
N PHE A 102 7.22 -15.21 -21.93
CA PHE A 102 7.66 -15.38 -23.30
C PHE A 102 9.02 -16.05 -23.38
N ASP A 103 9.17 -16.92 -24.36
CA ASP A 103 10.50 -17.30 -24.85
C ASP A 103 11.05 -16.16 -25.72
N LEU A 104 12.35 -15.86 -25.63
CA LEU A 104 12.97 -14.75 -26.35
C LEU A 104 14.12 -15.26 -27.21
N GLU A 105 13.95 -15.22 -28.54
CA GLU A 105 14.99 -15.59 -29.50
C GLU A 105 15.60 -14.37 -30.20
N ASP A 106 16.91 -14.40 -30.43
CA ASP A 106 17.61 -13.39 -31.24
C ASP A 106 17.52 -13.75 -32.71
N MET A 107 16.86 -12.89 -33.50
CA MET A 107 16.69 -13.07 -34.94
C MET A 107 17.92 -12.64 -35.77
N GLY A 108 19.07 -12.42 -35.13
CA GLY A 108 20.35 -12.17 -35.80
C GLY A 108 20.47 -10.77 -36.40
N THR A 109 19.76 -9.78 -35.84
CA THR A 109 19.80 -8.41 -36.37
C THR A 109 21.08 -7.70 -35.95
N GLU A 110 21.85 -7.20 -36.92
CA GLU A 110 23.03 -6.36 -36.62
C GLU A 110 22.59 -4.98 -36.08
N TRP A 111 22.85 -4.73 -34.80
CA TRP A 111 22.59 -3.45 -34.15
C TRP A 111 23.90 -2.70 -33.85
N THR A 112 23.83 -1.36 -33.84
CA THR A 112 24.96 -0.50 -33.45
C THR A 112 24.56 0.38 -32.27
N THR A 113 25.51 0.70 -31.39
CA THR A 113 25.30 1.67 -30.31
C THR A 113 26.00 2.98 -30.62
N HIS A 114 25.29 4.10 -30.45
CA HIS A 114 25.84 5.44 -30.55
C HIS A 114 25.83 6.10 -29.17
N ASN A 115 27.01 6.53 -28.75
CA ASN A 115 27.22 7.19 -27.47
C ASN A 115 27.02 8.70 -27.64
N TYR A 116 25.85 9.21 -27.22
CA TYR A 116 25.59 10.66 -27.12
C TYR A 116 25.79 11.12 -25.69
N TRP A 117 24.73 11.09 -24.89
CA TRP A 117 24.78 11.23 -23.42
C TRP A 117 24.25 9.93 -22.81
N LEU A 118 23.10 9.50 -23.34
CA LEU A 118 22.63 8.15 -23.22
C LEU A 118 23.15 7.31 -24.39
N ASN A 119 23.52 6.06 -24.13
CA ASN A 119 23.76 5.08 -25.17
C ASN A 119 22.45 4.83 -25.91
N LYS A 120 22.44 5.18 -27.20
CA LYS A 120 21.30 4.95 -28.09
C LYS A 120 21.62 3.77 -28.99
N LEU A 121 20.71 2.82 -29.05
CA LEU A 121 20.73 1.77 -30.06
C LEU A 121 20.22 2.36 -31.38
N SER A 122 21.03 2.25 -32.44
CA SER A 122 20.64 2.56 -33.81
C SER A 122 20.43 1.26 -34.59
N LYS A 123 19.62 1.33 -35.65
CA LYS A 123 19.14 0.17 -36.42
C LYS A 123 18.19 -0.77 -35.67
N VAL A 124 17.90 -0.47 -34.40
CA VAL A 124 16.81 -1.11 -33.63
C VAL A 124 15.45 -0.42 -33.88
N PHE A 125 15.46 0.83 -34.34
CA PHE A 125 14.24 1.60 -34.66
C PHE A 125 13.80 1.42 -36.12
N THR A 126 13.20 0.27 -36.37
CA THR A 126 11.97 0.17 -37.17
C THR A 126 11.09 -0.84 -36.44
N TRP A 127 9.78 -0.85 -36.68
CA TRP A 127 8.79 -1.73 -36.04
C TRP A 127 9.05 -3.26 -36.25
N LYS A 128 10.24 -3.65 -36.73
CA LYS A 128 10.74 -5.01 -37.04
C LYS A 128 12.25 -5.23 -36.73
N GLY A 129 12.93 -4.36 -35.99
CA GLY A 129 14.41 -4.40 -35.85
C GLY A 129 14.98 -5.19 -34.66
N LEU A 130 14.11 -5.70 -33.79
CA LEU A 130 14.42 -6.80 -32.88
C LEU A 130 13.17 -7.67 -32.99
N GLU A 131 13.06 -8.43 -34.08
CA GLU A 131 12.08 -9.51 -34.09
C GLU A 131 12.52 -10.43 -32.96
N VAL A 132 11.76 -10.44 -31.87
CA VAL A 132 11.88 -11.44 -30.83
C VAL A 132 10.60 -12.22 -30.97
N GLU A 133 10.70 -13.48 -31.39
CA GLU A 133 9.52 -14.33 -31.44
C GLU A 133 9.10 -14.62 -30.00
N MET A 134 8.01 -13.98 -29.56
CA MET A 134 7.51 -14.08 -28.20
C MET A 134 6.45 -15.18 -28.13
N ASN A 135 6.86 -16.40 -27.83
CA ASN A 135 5.94 -17.53 -27.68
C ASN A 135 5.44 -17.63 -26.23
N PRO A 136 4.11 -17.61 -25.98
CA PRO A 136 3.58 -17.67 -24.62
C PRO A 136 3.90 -19.01 -23.95
N VAL A 137 4.56 -18.98 -22.80
CA VAL A 137 5.17 -20.18 -22.18
C VAL A 137 4.26 -20.94 -21.19
N LEU A 138 3.24 -20.31 -20.59
CA LEU A 138 2.62 -20.89 -19.40
C LEU A 138 1.12 -21.23 -19.51
N PRO A 139 0.72 -22.46 -19.16
CA PRO A 139 -0.59 -22.78 -18.62
C PRO A 139 -0.53 -22.69 -17.09
N VAL A 140 -0.68 -21.48 -16.52
CA VAL A 140 -1.00 -21.36 -15.09
C VAL A 140 -2.47 -21.77 -14.91
N SER A 141 -2.83 -22.32 -13.74
CA SER A 141 -4.19 -22.82 -13.53
C SER A 141 -5.18 -21.68 -13.80
N ALA A 142 -6.08 -21.87 -14.77
CA ALA A 142 -6.98 -20.82 -15.23
C ALA A 142 -7.85 -20.22 -14.11
N ARG A 143 -8.00 -20.91 -12.97
CA ARG A 143 -8.68 -20.40 -11.76
C ARG A 143 -7.84 -19.38 -10.98
N ALA A 144 -6.55 -19.66 -10.76
CA ALA A 144 -5.66 -18.72 -10.07
C ALA A 144 -5.48 -17.45 -10.91
N ASP A 145 -5.29 -17.59 -12.22
CA ASP A 145 -5.17 -16.43 -13.12
C ASP A 145 -6.45 -15.61 -13.16
N ARG A 146 -7.63 -16.25 -13.19
CA ARG A 146 -8.90 -15.54 -13.11
C ARG A 146 -9.06 -14.81 -11.77
N ALA A 147 -8.65 -15.43 -10.66
CA ALA A 147 -8.71 -14.79 -9.34
C ALA A 147 -7.73 -13.60 -9.24
N ILE A 148 -6.50 -13.76 -9.72
CA ILE A 148 -5.48 -12.70 -9.74
C ILE A 148 -5.90 -11.58 -10.70
N ALA A 149 -6.43 -11.90 -11.88
CA ALA A 149 -6.93 -10.92 -12.83
C ALA A 149 -8.13 -10.14 -12.27
N LYS A 150 -9.05 -10.82 -11.56
CA LYS A 150 -10.15 -10.14 -10.85
C LYS A 150 -9.63 -9.24 -9.74
N LEU A 151 -8.71 -9.72 -8.91
CA LEU A 151 -8.08 -8.90 -7.86
C LEU A 151 -7.33 -7.71 -8.45
N HIS A 152 -6.62 -7.89 -9.55
CA HIS A 152 -5.96 -6.81 -10.28
C HIS A 152 -6.99 -5.78 -10.75
N ARG A 153 -8.08 -6.20 -11.41
CA ARG A 153 -9.15 -5.26 -11.78
C ARG A 153 -9.76 -4.54 -10.57
N ALA A 154 -9.90 -5.21 -9.43
CA ALA A 154 -10.36 -4.59 -8.18
C ALA A 154 -9.43 -3.48 -7.72
N ILE A 155 -8.14 -3.78 -7.61
CA ILE A 155 -7.09 -2.83 -7.20
C ILE A 155 -7.01 -1.62 -8.13
N TYR A 156 -7.24 -1.78 -9.43
CA TYR A 156 -7.17 -0.69 -10.40
C TYR A 156 -8.50 0.06 -10.60
N SER A 157 -9.58 -0.37 -9.95
CA SER A 157 -10.83 0.37 -9.96
C SER A 157 -10.79 1.52 -8.95
N ARG A 158 -11.51 2.63 -9.24
CA ARG A 158 -11.50 3.86 -8.44
C ARG A 158 -11.81 3.63 -6.96
N ASN A 159 -12.76 2.72 -6.66
CA ASN A 159 -13.18 2.40 -5.29
C ASN A 159 -12.57 1.10 -4.75
N GLY A 160 -12.13 0.20 -5.64
CA GLY A 160 -11.69 -1.12 -5.23
C GLY A 160 -10.31 -1.15 -4.59
N LEU A 161 -9.41 -0.20 -4.89
CA LEU A 161 -8.14 -0.07 -4.19
C LEU A 161 -8.34 0.14 -2.68
N ASP A 162 -9.14 1.14 -2.32
CA ASP A 162 -9.40 1.50 -0.92
C ASP A 162 -10.08 0.36 -0.16
N VAL A 163 -11.09 -0.25 -0.76
CA VAL A 163 -11.79 -1.40 -0.17
C VAL A 163 -10.86 -2.58 0.02
N THR A 164 -10.02 -2.89 -0.98
CA THR A 164 -9.06 -4.01 -0.91
C THR A 164 -8.02 -3.76 0.18
N LEU A 165 -7.48 -2.54 0.27
CA LEU A 165 -6.53 -2.17 1.31
C LEU A 165 -7.16 -2.25 2.70
N LEU A 166 -8.37 -1.70 2.86
CA LEU A 166 -9.11 -1.74 4.11
C LEU A 166 -9.34 -3.17 4.56
N PHE A 167 -9.92 -4.02 3.71
CA PHE A 167 -10.15 -5.43 3.99
C PHE A 167 -8.85 -6.17 4.37
N THR A 168 -7.77 -5.97 3.60
CA THR A 168 -6.50 -6.64 3.86
C THR A 168 -5.88 -6.20 5.19
N GLY A 169 -5.99 -4.91 5.53
CA GLY A 169 -5.54 -4.37 6.81
C GLY A 169 -6.32 -4.96 8.00
N GLU A 170 -7.64 -5.01 7.91
CA GLU A 170 -8.49 -5.59 8.95
C GLU A 170 -8.21 -7.09 9.16
N VAL A 171 -7.99 -7.83 8.07
CA VAL A 171 -7.61 -9.25 8.14
C VAL A 171 -6.23 -9.41 8.79
N ALA A 172 -5.25 -8.58 8.42
CA ALA A 172 -3.92 -8.59 9.03
C ALA A 172 -3.99 -8.29 10.54
N ARG A 173 -4.84 -7.35 10.96
CA ARG A 173 -5.06 -7.02 12.37
C ARG A 173 -5.70 -8.19 13.13
N LEU A 174 -6.75 -8.81 12.58
CA LEU A 174 -7.38 -9.99 13.16
C LEU A 174 -6.37 -11.14 13.32
N LEU A 175 -5.59 -11.43 12.28
CA LEU A 175 -4.53 -12.44 12.32
C LEU A 175 -3.50 -12.13 13.39
N THR A 176 -3.10 -10.87 13.54
CA THR A 176 -2.18 -10.42 14.59
C THR A 176 -2.76 -10.73 15.98
N VAL A 177 -4.03 -10.38 16.23
CA VAL A 177 -4.69 -10.64 17.52
C VAL A 177 -4.78 -12.14 17.81
N VAL A 178 -5.16 -12.95 16.81
CA VAL A 178 -5.23 -14.41 16.94
C VAL A 178 -3.86 -15.01 17.26
N LEU A 179 -2.81 -14.60 16.54
CA LEU A 179 -1.45 -15.07 16.79
C LEU A 179 -0.95 -14.68 18.18
N VAL A 180 -1.26 -13.47 18.66
CA VAL A 180 -0.93 -13.03 20.02
C VAL A 180 -1.64 -13.89 21.07
N LEU A 181 -2.92 -14.21 20.89
CA LEU A 181 -3.67 -15.07 21.81
C LEU A 181 -3.12 -16.50 21.83
N ILE A 182 -2.73 -17.04 20.67
CA ILE A 182 -2.05 -18.33 20.55
C ILE A 182 -0.69 -18.30 21.26
N HIS A 183 0.08 -17.22 21.08
CA HIS A 183 1.36 -17.04 21.75
C HIS A 183 1.21 -16.98 23.28
N GLN A 184 0.22 -16.21 23.77
CA GLN A 184 -0.05 -16.10 25.21
C GLN A 184 -0.57 -17.40 25.83
N SER A 185 -1.39 -18.17 25.10
CA SER A 185 -1.90 -19.46 25.60
C SER A 185 -0.81 -20.53 25.65
N THR A 186 0.17 -20.46 24.75
CA THR A 186 1.29 -21.42 24.68
C THR A 186 2.41 -21.13 25.68
N GLN A 187 2.58 -19.88 26.13
CA GLN A 187 3.61 -19.52 27.12
C GLN A 187 3.23 -19.75 28.58
N GLY A 188 2.01 -20.23 28.87
CA GLY A 188 1.54 -20.44 30.24
C GLY A 188 1.23 -19.12 30.95
N ALA A 189 0.29 -19.17 31.89
CA ALA A 189 -0.24 -18.03 32.62
C ALA A 189 0.79 -17.37 33.57
N GLN A 190 1.79 -16.70 33.00
CA GLN A 190 2.75 -15.89 33.74
C GLN A 190 2.53 -14.44 33.32
N GLN A 191 1.63 -13.76 34.05
CA GLN A 191 1.19 -12.35 33.91
C GLN A 191 0.22 -12.02 32.76
N SER A 192 -1.09 -12.15 32.98
CA SER A 192 -2.04 -11.14 32.46
C SER A 192 -3.38 -11.10 33.23
N ARG A 193 -3.76 -9.90 33.68
CA ARG A 193 -5.14 -9.53 33.98
C ARG A 193 -5.91 -9.47 32.65
N LEU A 194 -6.39 -10.60 32.15
CA LEU A 194 -7.29 -10.64 31.00
C LEU A 194 -8.69 -10.11 31.40
N PRO A 195 -9.28 -9.15 30.68
CA PRO A 195 -10.65 -8.71 30.93
C PRO A 195 -11.64 -9.73 30.36
N GLY A 196 -12.62 -10.13 31.19
CA GLY A 196 -13.80 -10.90 30.76
C GLY A 196 -13.69 -12.42 30.92
N GLY A 197 -14.73 -13.01 31.54
CA GLY A 197 -14.83 -14.47 31.78
C GLY A 197 -15.06 -15.31 30.52
N ALA A 198 -15.66 -14.73 29.47
CA ALA A 198 -15.97 -15.44 28.22
C ALA A 198 -14.71 -15.83 27.43
N VAL A 199 -13.71 -14.94 27.37
CA VAL A 199 -12.43 -15.21 26.68
C VAL A 199 -11.63 -16.28 27.44
N LYS A 200 -11.64 -16.23 28.78
CA LYS A 200 -11.02 -17.28 29.61
C LYS A 200 -11.67 -18.65 29.40
N TYR A 201 -13.00 -18.71 29.24
CA TYR A 201 -13.73 -19.95 29.00
C TYR A 201 -13.50 -20.52 27.59
N ALA A 202 -13.43 -19.67 26.56
CA ALA A 202 -13.11 -20.12 25.20
C ALA A 202 -11.68 -20.67 25.10
N LEU A 203 -10.72 -19.99 25.72
CA LEU A 203 -9.31 -20.41 25.72
C LEU A 203 -9.05 -21.65 26.59
N SER A 204 -9.84 -21.89 27.65
CA SER A 204 -9.70 -23.08 28.49
C SER A 204 -10.11 -24.38 27.80
N LYS A 205 -10.85 -24.30 26.67
CA LYS A 205 -11.23 -25.45 25.84
C LYS A 205 -10.22 -25.78 24.73
N ILE A 206 -9.20 -24.96 24.53
CA ILE A 206 -8.13 -25.29 23.57
C ILE A 206 -7.30 -26.44 24.19
N PRO A 207 -7.19 -27.61 23.53
CA PRO A 207 -6.49 -28.76 24.08
C PRO A 207 -5.03 -28.44 24.42
N ARG A 208 -4.64 -28.64 25.68
CA ARG A 208 -3.26 -28.45 26.19
C ARG A 208 -2.23 -29.45 25.61
N THR A 209 -2.62 -30.31 24.68
CA THR A 209 -1.88 -31.51 24.27
C THR A 209 -1.01 -31.34 23.02
N TRP A 210 -0.92 -30.14 22.44
CA TRP A 210 0.03 -29.91 21.34
C TRP A 210 1.44 -29.68 21.90
N GLY A 211 2.19 -30.78 22.07
CA GLY A 211 3.59 -30.84 22.53
C GLY A 211 4.63 -30.14 21.64
N LEU A 212 4.26 -29.06 20.95
CA LEU A 212 5.09 -28.20 20.07
C LEU A 212 5.48 -26.87 20.75
N GLY A 213 5.40 -26.79 22.08
CA GLY A 213 5.18 -25.56 22.84
C GLY A 213 6.21 -24.43 22.69
N LYS A 214 7.50 -24.70 22.44
CA LYS A 214 8.53 -23.63 22.36
C LYS A 214 8.81 -23.15 20.94
N ALA A 215 8.99 -24.07 19.99
CA ALA A 215 9.24 -23.72 18.59
C ALA A 215 8.00 -23.07 17.94
N PHE A 216 6.81 -23.59 18.24
CA PHE A 216 5.56 -23.00 17.78
C PHE A 216 5.28 -21.65 18.42
N ALA A 217 5.54 -21.46 19.71
CA ALA A 217 5.41 -20.16 20.37
C ALA A 217 6.42 -19.12 19.84
N SER A 218 7.65 -19.53 19.54
CA SER A 218 8.65 -18.64 18.92
C SER A 218 8.24 -18.24 17.50
N CYS A 219 7.75 -19.20 16.71
CA CYS A 219 7.25 -18.96 15.36
C CYS A 219 6.01 -18.06 15.36
N SER A 220 5.04 -18.29 16.25
CA SER A 220 3.83 -17.46 16.36
C SER A 220 4.16 -16.05 16.84
N GLY A 221 5.12 -15.90 17.75
CA GLY A 221 5.67 -14.61 18.18
C GLY A 221 6.25 -13.82 17.00
N GLN A 222 7.22 -14.41 16.28
CA GLN A 222 7.82 -13.76 15.10
C GLN A 222 6.79 -13.44 14.01
N ALA A 223 5.86 -14.37 13.75
CA ALA A 223 4.78 -14.17 12.79
C ALA A 223 3.87 -13.00 13.21
N SER A 224 3.52 -12.89 14.49
CA SER A 224 2.72 -11.78 15.01
C SER A 224 3.42 -10.43 14.86
N THR A 225 4.73 -10.36 15.11
CA THR A 225 5.51 -9.13 14.94
C THR A 225 5.54 -8.71 13.48
N ARG A 226 5.73 -9.67 12.56
CA ARG A 226 5.73 -9.41 11.11
C ARG A 226 4.35 -8.99 10.62
N MET A 227 3.28 -9.65 11.09
CA MET A 227 1.90 -9.30 10.74
C MET A 227 1.51 -7.93 11.28
N ARG A 228 1.95 -7.57 12.49
CA ARG A 228 1.76 -6.21 13.02
C ARG A 228 2.45 -5.17 12.16
N ALA A 229 3.72 -5.38 11.82
CA ALA A 229 4.44 -4.45 10.93
C ALA A 229 3.76 -4.32 9.55
N LEU A 230 3.21 -5.42 9.01
CA LEU A 230 2.42 -5.37 7.78
C LEU A 230 1.13 -4.56 7.97
N SER A 231 0.39 -4.77 9.05
CA SER A 231 -0.80 -4.01 9.40
C SER A 231 -0.48 -2.51 9.49
N ASP A 232 0.59 -2.16 10.20
CA ASP A 232 1.02 -0.76 10.38
C ASP A 232 1.35 -0.10 9.03
N ILE A 233 2.05 -0.81 8.13
CA ILE A 233 2.35 -0.31 6.77
C ILE A 233 1.08 -0.13 5.94
N LEU A 234 0.15 -1.08 6.01
CA LEU A 234 -1.12 -1.01 5.28
C LEU A 234 -1.99 0.14 5.79
N GLU A 235 -2.05 0.33 7.10
CA GLU A 235 -2.76 1.45 7.72
C GLU A 235 -2.13 2.79 7.34
N GLU A 236 -0.79 2.91 7.37
CA GLU A 236 -0.10 4.11 6.89
C GLU A 236 -0.39 4.40 5.42
N TRP A 237 -0.37 3.38 4.56
CA TRP A 237 -0.70 3.55 3.14
C TRP A 237 -2.15 4.01 2.96
N GLN A 238 -3.10 3.42 3.66
CA GLN A 238 -4.49 3.88 3.62
C GLN A 238 -4.64 5.32 4.09
N MET A 239 -4.01 5.72 5.19
CA MET A 239 -4.02 7.10 5.67
C MET A 239 -3.47 8.05 4.60
N MET A 240 -2.39 7.66 3.90
CA MET A 240 -1.84 8.45 2.80
C MET A 240 -2.80 8.57 1.62
N HIS A 241 -3.51 7.50 1.25
CA HIS A 241 -4.50 7.55 0.16
C HIS A 241 -5.71 8.42 0.52
N ARG A 242 -6.17 8.35 1.78
CA ARG A 242 -7.27 9.17 2.31
C ARG A 242 -6.95 10.68 2.37
N LEU A 243 -5.69 11.09 2.25
CA LEU A 243 -5.34 12.50 2.07
C LEU A 243 -5.99 13.11 0.81
N CYS A 244 -6.12 12.31 -0.25
CA CYS A 244 -6.83 12.73 -1.47
C CYS A 244 -8.34 12.87 -1.26
N GLY A 245 -8.90 12.22 -0.24
CA GLY A 245 -10.33 12.28 0.12
C GLY A 245 -10.80 13.69 0.51
N LEU A 246 -9.90 14.61 0.87
CA LEU A 246 -10.26 16.02 1.09
C LEU A 246 -10.88 16.68 -0.15
N LEU A 247 -10.52 16.22 -1.37
CA LEU A 247 -11.11 16.71 -2.60
C LEU A 247 -12.56 16.24 -2.77
N ASP A 248 -12.85 14.98 -2.41
CA ASP A 248 -14.21 14.44 -2.45
C ASP A 248 -15.09 15.13 -1.39
N VAL A 249 -14.56 15.35 -0.18
CA VAL A 249 -15.24 16.12 0.87
C VAL A 249 -15.57 17.54 0.41
N TRP A 250 -14.61 18.22 -0.24
CA TRP A 250 -14.85 19.56 -0.80
C TRP A 250 -15.98 19.55 -1.83
N ALA A 251 -16.01 18.55 -2.71
CA ALA A 251 -17.07 18.40 -3.70
C ALA A 251 -18.44 18.19 -3.02
N SER A 252 -18.53 17.32 -2.01
CA SER A 252 -19.76 17.08 -1.25
C SER A 252 -20.25 18.32 -0.50
N VAL A 253 -19.34 19.08 0.14
CA VAL A 253 -19.68 20.33 0.83
C VAL A 253 -20.18 21.38 -0.16
N LYS A 254 -19.52 21.51 -1.32
CA LYS A 254 -19.94 22.44 -2.38
C LYS A 254 -21.36 22.12 -2.88
N GLU A 255 -21.66 20.84 -3.11
CA GLU A 255 -22.98 20.40 -3.55
C GLU A 255 -24.06 20.68 -2.49
N LEU A 256 -23.73 20.44 -1.21
CA LEU A 256 -24.61 20.73 -0.08
C LEU A 256 -24.92 22.24 0.01
N VAL A 257 -23.89 23.10 -0.10
CA VAL A 257 -24.05 24.56 -0.09
C VAL A 257 -24.92 25.00 -1.26
N TRP A 258 -24.68 24.47 -2.46
CA TRP A 258 -25.51 24.76 -3.62
C TRP A 258 -26.98 24.41 -3.39
N ARG A 259 -27.28 23.19 -2.92
CA ARG A 259 -28.65 22.73 -2.60
C ARG A 259 -29.30 23.57 -1.49
N SER A 260 -28.51 24.09 -0.55
CA SER A 260 -29.03 24.96 0.52
C SER A 260 -29.57 26.30 -0.01
N THR A 261 -29.01 26.80 -1.12
CA THR A 261 -29.44 28.07 -1.75
C THR A 261 -30.66 27.93 -2.64
N THR A 262 -30.96 26.73 -3.13
CA THR A 262 -32.03 26.47 -4.10
C THR A 262 -33.34 25.95 -3.48
N ASP A 263 -33.30 25.39 -2.26
CA ASP A 263 -34.45 24.66 -1.69
C ASP A 263 -35.08 25.35 -0.46
N ALA A 264 -35.93 26.37 -0.70
CA ALA A 264 -36.62 27.12 0.36
C ALA A 264 -37.90 26.42 0.93
N HIS A 265 -38.41 25.36 0.28
CA HIS A 265 -39.73 24.76 0.61
C HIS A 265 -39.70 23.23 0.75
N LYS A 266 -38.81 22.68 1.57
CA LYS A 266 -38.77 21.23 1.85
C LYS A 266 -39.66 20.79 3.01
N GLU A 267 -40.26 19.59 2.87
CA GLU A 267 -40.98 18.88 3.93
C GLU A 267 -40.10 18.65 5.18
N PRO A 268 -40.68 18.48 6.39
CA PRO A 268 -39.92 18.28 7.63
C PRO A 268 -38.91 17.11 7.57
N THR A 269 -39.28 16.01 6.93
CA THR A 269 -38.43 14.82 6.74
C THR A 269 -37.24 15.11 5.83
N GLN A 270 -37.45 15.87 4.76
CA GLN A 270 -36.39 16.29 3.84
C GLN A 270 -35.43 17.29 4.50
N ARG A 271 -35.94 18.17 5.37
CA ARG A 271 -35.11 19.07 6.20
C ARG A 271 -34.23 18.28 7.17
N LEU A 272 -34.78 17.24 7.80
CA LEU A 272 -34.01 16.37 8.69
C LEU A 272 -32.88 15.66 7.94
N LYS A 273 -33.16 15.08 6.77
CA LYS A 273 -32.15 14.44 5.91
C LYS A 273 -31.05 15.41 5.51
N PHE A 274 -31.41 16.64 5.13
CA PHE A 274 -30.43 17.69 4.82
C PHE A 274 -29.50 17.98 6.01
N TRP A 275 -30.03 18.12 7.22
CA TRP A 275 -29.19 18.35 8.41
C TRP A 275 -28.31 17.15 8.75
N ILE A 276 -28.80 15.93 8.55
CA ILE A 276 -27.98 14.72 8.68
C ILE A 276 -26.82 14.75 7.67
N GLU A 277 -27.10 15.02 6.39
CA GLU A 277 -26.06 15.16 5.35
C GLU A 277 -25.03 16.26 5.69
N ALA A 278 -25.49 17.38 6.24
CA ALA A 278 -24.62 18.47 6.67
C ALA A 278 -23.70 18.07 7.84
N LEU A 279 -24.26 17.41 8.86
CA LEU A 279 -23.50 16.89 9.99
C LEU A 279 -22.53 15.78 9.56
N GLN A 280 -22.92 14.93 8.61
CA GLN A 280 -22.05 13.91 8.01
C GLN A 280 -20.87 14.57 7.30
N SER A 281 -21.11 15.59 6.49
CA SER A 281 -20.07 16.33 5.77
C SER A 281 -19.09 17.02 6.73
N LEU A 282 -19.61 17.62 7.81
CA LEU A 282 -18.79 18.24 8.86
C LEU A 282 -17.92 17.20 9.59
N SER A 283 -18.52 16.07 9.95
CA SER A 283 -17.83 14.96 10.62
C SER A 283 -16.72 14.39 9.75
N LEU A 284 -17.00 14.17 8.46
CA LEU A 284 -16.04 13.65 7.49
C LEU A 284 -14.89 14.66 7.24
N THR A 285 -15.20 15.95 7.13
CA THR A 285 -14.18 17.02 7.05
C THR A 285 -13.27 16.99 8.27
N SER A 286 -13.84 16.93 9.47
CA SER A 286 -13.07 16.84 10.71
C SER A 286 -12.20 15.59 10.74
N PHE A 287 -12.72 14.43 10.33
CA PHE A 287 -11.98 13.18 10.24
C PHE A 287 -10.75 13.31 9.36
N HIS A 288 -10.91 13.72 8.09
CA HIS A 288 -9.80 13.79 7.15
C HIS A 288 -8.75 14.84 7.55
N VAL A 289 -9.16 16.02 8.04
CA VAL A 289 -8.21 17.06 8.47
C VAL A 289 -7.41 16.60 9.70
N CYS A 290 -8.07 16.00 10.70
CA CYS A 290 -7.39 15.53 11.90
C CYS A 290 -6.46 14.33 11.61
N GLU A 291 -6.90 13.39 10.76
CA GLU A 291 -6.06 12.25 10.35
C GLU A 291 -4.85 12.73 9.55
N ALA A 292 -5.04 13.62 8.57
CA ALA A 292 -3.96 14.18 7.76
C ALA A 292 -2.92 14.92 8.61
N THR A 293 -3.37 15.75 9.55
CA THR A 293 -2.46 16.52 10.42
C THR A 293 -1.71 15.62 11.38
N ALA A 294 -2.35 14.59 11.94
CA ALA A 294 -1.68 13.58 12.77
C ALA A 294 -0.60 12.82 11.99
N LEU A 295 -0.91 12.39 10.75
CA LEU A 295 0.03 11.70 9.88
C LEU A 295 1.24 12.59 9.51
N LEU A 296 1.00 13.83 9.08
CA LEU A 296 2.09 14.75 8.71
C LEU A 296 2.98 15.09 9.92
N SER A 297 2.38 15.22 11.10
CA SER A 297 3.14 15.44 12.32
C SER A 297 4.00 14.25 12.72
N SER A 298 3.50 13.01 12.56
CA SER A 298 4.29 11.80 12.88
C SER A 298 5.52 11.65 11.97
N LYS A 299 5.44 12.12 10.73
CA LYS A 299 6.57 12.17 9.78
C LYS A 299 7.47 13.40 9.97
N ARG A 300 7.30 14.17 11.05
CA ARG A 300 8.09 15.39 11.39
C ARG A 300 7.96 16.53 10.37
N PHE A 301 6.90 16.54 9.56
CA PHE A 301 6.60 17.67 8.67
C PHE A 301 6.01 18.85 9.45
N LEU A 302 5.14 18.56 10.43
CA LEU A 302 4.60 19.55 11.37
C LEU A 302 5.26 19.39 12.74
N ALA A 303 5.71 20.51 13.33
CA ALA A 303 6.39 20.54 14.63
C ALA A 303 5.39 20.51 15.82
N TRP A 304 4.42 19.60 15.81
CA TRP A 304 3.44 19.46 16.89
C TRP A 304 3.90 18.43 17.93
N SER A 305 3.56 18.68 19.19
CA SER A 305 3.92 17.82 20.32
C SER A 305 3.16 16.49 20.29
N GLU A 306 3.76 15.42 20.83
CA GLU A 306 3.14 14.09 20.89
C GLU A 306 1.73 14.08 21.53
N PRO A 307 1.43 14.84 22.62
CA PRO A 307 0.09 14.89 23.17
C PRO A 307 -0.95 15.51 22.22
N MET A 308 -0.51 16.43 21.36
CA MET A 308 -1.39 17.01 20.34
C MET A 308 -1.69 15.99 19.24
N GLN A 309 -0.68 15.25 18.80
CA GLN A 309 -0.84 14.17 17.81
C GLN A 309 -1.86 13.14 18.30
N GLU A 310 -1.72 12.67 19.54
CA GLU A 310 -2.66 11.72 20.15
C GLU A 310 -4.09 12.27 20.19
N ARG A 311 -4.27 13.53 20.58
CA ARG A 311 -5.59 14.18 20.61
C ARG A 311 -6.24 14.25 19.23
N LEU A 312 -5.47 14.55 18.19
CA LEU A 312 -5.97 14.62 16.81
C LEU A 312 -6.34 13.25 16.29
N SER A 313 -5.56 12.21 16.58
CA SER A 313 -5.91 10.83 16.25
C SER A 313 -7.20 10.38 16.93
N TYR A 314 -7.41 10.73 18.21
CA TYR A 314 -8.69 10.43 18.86
C TYR A 314 -9.85 11.26 18.30
N LEU A 315 -9.61 12.53 17.96
CA LEU A 315 -10.63 13.40 17.37
C LEU A 315 -11.04 12.87 16.00
N SER A 316 -10.10 12.43 15.15
CA SER A 316 -10.43 11.85 13.85
C SER A 316 -11.34 10.63 14.02
N ILE A 317 -10.94 9.65 14.86
CA ILE A 317 -11.72 8.43 15.09
C ILE A 317 -13.12 8.76 15.64
N ARG A 318 -13.24 9.74 16.54
CA ARG A 318 -14.53 10.18 17.09
C ARG A 318 -15.41 10.87 16.04
N SER A 319 -14.82 11.65 15.15
CA SER A 319 -15.53 12.24 14.02
C SER A 319 -16.02 11.15 13.05
N TRP A 320 -15.24 10.09 12.83
CA TRP A 320 -15.69 8.93 12.07
C TRP A 320 -16.80 8.14 12.78
N ALA A 321 -16.72 7.99 14.11
CA ALA A 321 -17.81 7.42 14.90
C ALA A 321 -19.10 8.24 14.75
N ALA A 322 -19.02 9.57 14.86
CA ALA A 322 -20.16 10.47 14.67
C ALA A 322 -20.77 10.31 13.28
N PHE A 323 -19.95 10.26 12.22
CA PHE A 323 -20.39 9.96 10.86
C PHE A 323 -21.15 8.62 10.78
N THR A 324 -20.61 7.56 11.39
CA THR A 324 -21.21 6.22 11.39
C THR A 324 -22.59 6.20 12.06
N PHE A 325 -22.75 6.89 13.19
CA PHE A 325 -24.07 6.99 13.86
C PHE A 325 -25.07 7.84 13.07
N LEU A 326 -24.61 8.92 12.42
CA LEU A 326 -25.45 9.71 11.53
C LEU A 326 -25.92 8.88 10.32
N ASP A 327 -25.05 8.02 9.80
CA ASP A 327 -25.37 7.14 8.68
C ASP A 327 -26.38 6.05 9.08
N LEU A 328 -26.26 5.48 10.28
CA LEU A 328 -27.31 4.61 10.84
C LEU A 328 -28.64 5.34 10.99
N ALA A 329 -28.64 6.58 11.47
CA ALA A 329 -29.85 7.38 11.58
C ALA A 329 -30.48 7.65 10.20
N ARG A 330 -29.66 7.95 9.19
CA ARG A 330 -30.10 8.10 7.80
C ARG A 330 -30.74 6.82 7.27
N LEU A 331 -30.07 5.67 7.43
CA LEU A 331 -30.60 4.37 6.99
C LEU A 331 -31.92 4.01 7.68
N LEU A 332 -32.10 4.38 8.95
CA LEU A 332 -33.39 4.20 9.64
C LEU A 332 -34.51 5.04 9.02
N LEU A 333 -34.21 6.26 8.55
CA LEU A 333 -35.17 7.11 7.83
C LEU A 333 -35.46 6.64 6.41
N ASP A 334 -34.49 5.98 5.77
CA ASP A 334 -34.60 5.41 4.41
C ASP A 334 -35.18 4.00 4.38
N LYS A 335 -35.61 3.46 5.54
CA LYS A 335 -36.18 2.11 5.65
C LYS A 335 -37.37 1.94 4.68
N PRO A 336 -37.33 0.94 3.78
CA PRO A 336 -38.42 0.68 2.85
C PRO A 336 -39.74 0.39 3.58
N LYS A 337 -40.83 1.05 3.17
CA LYS A 337 -42.19 0.74 3.67
C LYS A 337 -42.76 -0.44 2.90
N LEU A 338 -43.43 -1.35 3.60
CA LEU A 338 -44.09 -2.53 3.03
C LEU A 338 -45.30 -2.07 2.18
N ASP A 339 -45.11 -1.97 0.87
CA ASP A 339 -46.19 -1.73 -0.09
C ASP A 339 -46.51 -3.04 -0.82
N ALA A 340 -47.77 -3.46 -0.75
CA ALA A 340 -48.22 -4.78 -1.22
C ALA A 340 -48.21 -4.95 -2.75
N SER A 341 -48.03 -3.88 -3.54
CA SER A 341 -48.18 -3.90 -5.00
C SER A 341 -46.91 -4.27 -5.78
N GLU A 342 -45.73 -4.26 -5.17
CA GLU A 342 -44.44 -4.50 -5.86
C GLU A 342 -43.53 -5.50 -5.12
N SER A 343 -44.06 -6.68 -4.77
CA SER A 343 -43.39 -7.67 -3.91
C SER A 343 -41.92 -7.97 -4.28
N LYS A 344 -41.61 -8.29 -5.55
CA LYS A 344 -40.22 -8.67 -5.94
C LYS A 344 -39.20 -7.52 -5.86
N VAL A 345 -39.58 -6.32 -6.30
CA VAL A 345 -38.68 -5.14 -6.28
C VAL A 345 -38.50 -4.65 -4.85
N HIS A 346 -39.58 -4.68 -4.07
CA HIS A 346 -39.56 -4.36 -2.65
C HIS A 346 -38.66 -5.32 -1.86
N ASP A 347 -38.74 -6.62 -2.12
CA ASP A 347 -37.89 -7.63 -1.47
C ASP A 347 -36.41 -7.39 -1.74
N ASN A 348 -36.03 -7.12 -2.99
CA ASN A 348 -34.63 -6.81 -3.34
C ASN A 348 -34.13 -5.53 -2.66
N ARG A 349 -34.94 -4.46 -2.62
CA ARG A 349 -34.59 -3.22 -1.91
C ARG A 349 -34.43 -3.43 -0.40
N ASN A 350 -35.30 -4.25 0.20
CA ASN A 350 -35.24 -4.56 1.62
C ASN A 350 -33.99 -5.40 1.95
N ILE A 351 -33.62 -6.35 1.09
CA ILE A 351 -32.38 -7.13 1.23
C ILE A 351 -31.15 -6.19 1.14
N ALA A 352 -31.10 -5.31 0.14
CA ALA A 352 -30.00 -4.36 -0.02
C ALA A 352 -29.87 -3.43 1.21
N TRP A 353 -30.98 -2.83 1.64
CA TRP A 353 -31.03 -1.99 2.84
C TRP A 353 -30.58 -2.74 4.10
N ARG A 354 -31.02 -3.99 4.29
CA ARG A 354 -30.59 -4.82 5.45
C ARG A 354 -29.09 -5.09 5.42
N LYS A 355 -28.53 -5.41 4.25
CA LYS A 355 -27.09 -5.64 4.10
C LYS A 355 -26.30 -4.39 4.47
N GLU A 356 -26.69 -3.24 3.92
CA GLU A 356 -26.05 -1.94 4.21
C GLU A 356 -26.17 -1.58 5.70
N PHE A 357 -27.38 -1.66 6.26
CA PHE A 357 -27.63 -1.38 7.68
C PHE A 357 -26.81 -2.27 8.62
N LEU A 358 -26.76 -3.58 8.38
CA LEU A 358 -25.99 -4.50 9.22
C LEU A 358 -24.48 -4.24 9.14
N ARG A 359 -23.98 -3.82 7.98
CA ARG A 359 -22.57 -3.46 7.80
C ARG A 359 -22.23 -2.16 8.55
N THR A 360 -23.03 -1.11 8.38
CA THR A 360 -22.84 0.14 9.12
C THR A 360 -23.01 -0.07 10.62
N LEU A 361 -23.91 -0.96 11.04
CA LEU A 361 -24.11 -1.32 12.44
C LEU A 361 -22.90 -2.04 13.03
N ALA A 362 -22.20 -2.87 12.25
CA ALA A 362 -20.97 -3.52 12.70
C ALA A 362 -19.84 -2.51 12.94
N TRP A 363 -19.79 -1.41 12.19
CA TRP A 363 -18.82 -0.32 12.40
C TRP A 363 -19.10 0.50 13.67
N ALA A 364 -20.36 0.67 14.08
CA ALA A 364 -20.71 1.52 15.23
C ALA A 364 -19.96 1.16 16.53
N PRO A 365 -19.97 -0.09 17.04
CA PRO A 365 -19.21 -0.43 18.25
C PRO A 365 -17.69 -0.43 18.02
N VAL A 366 -17.22 -0.64 16.79
CA VAL A 366 -15.80 -0.63 16.43
C VAL A 366 -15.23 0.79 16.51
N THR A 367 -15.90 1.76 15.88
CA THR A 367 -15.52 3.17 15.91
C THR A 367 -15.54 3.75 17.32
N VAL A 368 -16.50 3.35 18.15
CA VAL A 368 -16.53 3.72 19.58
C VAL A 368 -15.38 3.06 20.35
N HIS A 369 -15.10 1.78 20.09
CA HIS A 369 -14.00 1.08 20.73
C HIS A 369 -12.66 1.76 20.44
N TRP A 370 -12.35 2.11 19.20
CA TRP A 370 -11.11 2.81 18.85
C TRP A 370 -11.10 4.29 19.28
N GLY A 371 -12.26 4.92 19.48
CA GLY A 371 -12.38 6.31 19.93
C GLY A 371 -12.18 6.53 21.44
N LEU A 372 -12.09 5.45 22.23
CA LEU A 372 -11.96 5.47 23.68
C LEU A 372 -10.58 4.97 24.12
N ARG A 373 -9.99 5.66 25.10
CA ARG A 373 -8.75 5.19 25.75
C ARG A 373 -9.03 3.89 26.50
N GLY A 374 -8.43 2.79 26.03
CA GLY A 374 -8.59 1.45 26.62
C GLY A 374 -9.68 0.57 25.99
N GLY A 375 -10.44 1.09 25.03
CA GLY A 375 -11.40 0.32 24.25
C GLY A 375 -12.69 -0.06 24.98
N LEU A 376 -13.79 -0.19 24.22
CA LEU A 376 -15.08 -0.68 24.73
C LEU A 376 -15.18 -2.21 24.71
N LEU A 377 -14.71 -2.82 23.64
CA LEU A 377 -14.76 -4.26 23.38
C LEU A 377 -13.38 -4.92 23.56
N PRO A 378 -13.33 -6.25 23.75
CA PRO A 378 -12.10 -7.00 23.50
C PRO A 378 -11.64 -6.83 22.04
N GLU A 379 -10.34 -6.65 21.82
CA GLU A 379 -9.75 -6.39 20.49
C GLU A 379 -10.15 -7.42 19.43
N ILE A 380 -10.27 -8.70 19.82
CA ILE A 380 -10.71 -9.77 18.92
C ILE A 380 -12.14 -9.56 18.41
N ILE A 381 -13.04 -9.05 19.25
CA ILE A 381 -14.43 -8.79 18.85
C ILE A 381 -14.48 -7.58 17.93
N ALA A 382 -13.74 -6.51 18.25
CA ALA A 382 -13.64 -5.34 17.39
C ALA A 382 -13.09 -5.70 16.00
N SER A 383 -12.01 -6.50 15.96
CA SER A 383 -11.41 -6.98 14.71
C SER A 383 -12.35 -7.86 13.90
N LEU A 384 -13.11 -8.76 14.54
CA LEU A 384 -14.10 -9.61 13.85
C LEU A 384 -15.23 -8.80 13.22
N LEU A 385 -15.74 -7.79 13.93
CA LEU A 385 -16.79 -6.90 13.41
C LEU A 385 -16.29 -6.06 12.23
N ALA A 386 -15.06 -5.56 12.32
CA ALA A 386 -14.44 -4.79 11.24
C ALA A 386 -14.16 -5.66 10.00
N VAL A 387 -13.68 -6.89 10.17
CA VAL A 387 -13.54 -7.86 9.07
C VAL A 387 -14.89 -8.20 8.44
N TYR A 388 -15.94 -8.38 9.24
CA TYR A 388 -17.29 -8.59 8.71
C TYR A 388 -17.75 -7.40 7.85
N ALA A 389 -17.62 -6.17 8.36
CA ALA A 389 -18.07 -4.97 7.65
C ALA A 389 -17.29 -4.75 6.33
N THR A 390 -15.98 -5.00 6.35
CA THR A 390 -15.11 -4.88 5.17
C THR A 390 -15.26 -6.02 4.18
N SER A 391 -15.56 -7.24 4.62
CA SER A 391 -15.84 -8.37 3.73
C SER A 391 -17.07 -8.11 2.85
N GLY A 392 -18.08 -7.44 3.39
CA GLY A 392 -19.25 -7.02 2.62
C GLY A 392 -18.92 -5.98 1.56
N LEU A 393 -18.04 -5.01 1.86
CA LEU A 393 -17.54 -4.05 0.86
C LEU A 393 -16.76 -4.76 -0.25
N MET A 394 -15.93 -5.72 0.13
CA MET A 394 -15.12 -6.49 -0.82
C MET A 394 -16.01 -7.35 -1.73
N GLU A 395 -17.11 -7.91 -1.20
CA GLU A 395 -18.08 -8.66 -1.99
C GLU A 395 -18.72 -7.80 -3.09
N GLU A 396 -19.09 -6.54 -2.78
CA GLU A 396 -19.64 -5.60 -3.76
C GLU A 396 -18.64 -5.28 -4.87
N VAL A 397 -17.40 -4.93 -4.51
CA VAL A 397 -16.33 -4.70 -5.50
C VAL A 397 -16.08 -5.95 -6.35
N TRP A 398 -16.17 -7.14 -5.74
CA TRP A 398 -15.97 -8.40 -6.44
C TRP A 398 -17.12 -8.73 -7.41
N GLN A 399 -18.34 -8.32 -7.09
CA GLN A 399 -19.52 -8.46 -7.95
C GLN A 399 -19.53 -7.45 -9.09
N ASP A 400 -19.15 -6.20 -8.83
CA ASP A 400 -19.12 -5.13 -9.85
C ASP A 400 -18.11 -5.37 -10.97
N ILE A 401 -17.10 -6.20 -10.71
CA ILE A 401 -15.98 -6.50 -11.62
C ILE A 401 -16.15 -7.85 -12.35
N ALA A 402 -17.15 -8.63 -11.93
CA ALA A 402 -17.50 -9.93 -12.53
C ALA A 402 -18.14 -9.74 -13.91
#